data_AF-A0A7S1Z588-F1
#
_entry.id   AF-A0A7S1Z588-F1
#
_cell.length_a   1.000
_cell.length_b   1.000
_cell.length_c   1.000
_cell.angle_alpha   90.00
_cell.angle_beta   90.00
_cell.angle_gamma   90.00
#
_symmetry.space_group_name_H-M   'P 1'
#
loop_
_entity.id
_entity.type
_entity.pdbx_description
1 polymer ?
#
loop_
_entity_poly.entity_id
_entity_poly.type
_entity_poly.pdbx_seq_one_letter_code
_entity_poly.pdbx_strand_id
1 'polypeptide(L)'
;MCPDDITSVEALNRFKTLFPSTKLVIFIQNPVVLFQEMYNDLAYHKHPNKLPSPNELVGSCANKRCGGYTRGCGDTESICTDRMKLHHQLSHFGKTPMSVDEKKLLRVDVRTIPTRNEILLFEHQQVFGEKAFSQNATKDLSTFLRLKHSLPEVHHAIRPQELYQEKQKRTHFINICDDEHKKARDILLRIAHEASIWICDYFINSTDVTVSSREVFTDLVEEWRSDPCVDGFLS
;
A
#
# COMPACT_ATOMS: atom_id res chain seq x y z
N MET A 1 -5.94 11.38 -8.81
CA MET A 1 -6.35 9.96 -8.86
C MET A 1 -6.36 9.49 -7.42
N CYS A 2 -7.54 9.24 -6.88
CA CYS A 2 -7.67 8.63 -5.56
C CYS A 2 -7.20 7.16 -5.65
N PRO A 3 -6.74 6.53 -4.55
CA PRO A 3 -6.32 5.12 -4.58
C PRO A 3 -7.38 4.18 -5.19
N ASP A 4 -8.66 4.45 -4.93
CA ASP A 4 -9.77 3.64 -5.44
C ASP A 4 -9.96 3.78 -6.97
N ASP A 5 -9.54 4.90 -7.57
CA ASP A 5 -9.60 5.09 -9.03
C ASP A 5 -8.72 4.06 -9.76
N ILE A 6 -7.63 3.59 -9.14
CA ILE A 6 -6.73 2.58 -9.74
C ILE A 6 -7.44 1.23 -9.87
N THR A 7 -8.42 0.94 -9.02
CA THR A 7 -9.19 -0.31 -9.07
C THR A 7 -10.39 -0.24 -10.02
N SER A 8 -10.78 0.97 -10.43
CA SER A 8 -11.89 1.19 -11.35
C SER A 8 -11.44 1.08 -12.81
N VAL A 9 -12.00 0.10 -13.52
CA VAL A 9 -11.78 -0.09 -14.96
C VAL A 9 -12.14 1.16 -15.77
N GLU A 10 -13.22 1.85 -15.39
CA GLU A 10 -13.63 3.07 -16.08
C GLU A 10 -12.62 4.21 -15.85
N ALA A 11 -12.19 4.40 -14.60
CA ALA A 11 -11.23 5.44 -14.25
C ALA A 11 -9.87 5.19 -14.92
N LEU A 12 -9.38 3.94 -14.94
CA LEU A 12 -8.15 3.58 -15.64
C LEU A 12 -8.24 3.76 -17.15
N ASN A 13 -9.38 3.44 -17.78
CA ASN A 13 -9.57 3.70 -19.21
C ASN A 13 -9.54 5.20 -19.52
N ARG A 14 -10.20 6.03 -18.68
CA ARG A 14 -10.14 7.49 -18.80
C ARG A 14 -8.72 8.00 -18.59
N PHE A 15 -8.02 7.51 -17.58
CA PHE A 15 -6.64 7.87 -17.29
C PHE A 15 -5.71 7.54 -18.47
N LYS A 16 -5.80 6.31 -19.00
CA LYS A 16 -5.06 5.88 -20.20
C LYS A 16 -5.34 6.77 -21.41
N THR A 17 -6.58 7.21 -21.60
CA THR A 17 -6.99 8.00 -22.77
C THR A 17 -6.60 9.46 -22.65
N LEU A 18 -6.83 10.06 -21.48
CA LEU A 18 -6.64 11.49 -21.24
C LEU A 18 -5.19 11.82 -20.84
N PHE A 19 -4.49 10.88 -20.22
CA PHE A 19 -3.16 11.08 -19.63
C PHE A 19 -2.17 9.97 -20.02
N PRO A 20 -2.01 9.64 -21.32
CA PRO A 20 -1.24 8.47 -21.77
C PRO A 20 0.26 8.56 -21.45
N SER A 21 0.80 9.77 -21.30
CA SER A 21 2.23 10.04 -21.07
C SER A 21 2.54 10.47 -19.64
N THR A 22 1.55 10.45 -18.74
CA THR A 22 1.76 10.82 -17.35
C THR A 22 2.63 9.78 -16.66
N LYS A 23 3.66 10.24 -15.94
CA LYS A 23 4.48 9.38 -15.09
C LYS A 23 3.81 9.18 -13.73
N LEU A 24 3.84 7.97 -13.22
CA LEU A 24 3.29 7.61 -11.91
C LEU A 24 4.42 7.40 -10.92
N VAL A 25 4.28 7.96 -9.72
CA VAL A 25 5.16 7.69 -8.59
C VAL A 25 4.32 7.01 -7.52
N ILE A 26 4.69 5.79 -7.15
CA ILE A 26 3.92 4.95 -6.24
C ILE A 26 4.80 4.55 -5.06
N PHE A 27 4.28 4.73 -3.86
CA PHE A 27 4.88 4.24 -2.62
C PHE A 27 4.09 3.01 -2.16
N ILE A 28 4.80 1.94 -1.83
CA ILE A 28 4.24 0.71 -1.27
C ILE A 28 4.86 0.43 0.08
N GLN A 29 4.18 -0.36 0.89
CA GLN A 29 4.59 -0.67 2.25
C GLN A 29 4.10 -2.06 2.63
N ASN A 30 4.77 -2.69 3.60
CA ASN A 30 4.34 -3.96 4.17
C ASN A 30 2.85 -3.90 4.57
N PRO A 31 2.00 -4.81 4.05
CA PRO A 31 0.56 -4.84 4.32
C PRO A 31 0.16 -4.85 5.81
N VAL A 32 0.96 -5.44 6.70
CA VAL A 32 0.70 -5.45 8.15
C VAL A 32 0.88 -4.05 8.73
N VAL A 33 1.98 -3.40 8.38
CA VAL A 33 2.30 -2.04 8.85
C VAL A 33 1.29 -1.03 8.31
N LEU A 34 1.02 -1.09 7.01
CA LEU A 34 0.05 -0.20 6.35
C LEU A 34 -1.34 -0.33 6.97
N PHE A 35 -1.79 -1.54 7.29
CA PHE A 35 -3.08 -1.75 7.94
C PHE A 35 -3.14 -1.06 9.31
N GLN A 36 -2.12 -1.22 10.15
CA GLN A 36 -2.06 -0.57 11.46
C GLN A 36 -2.07 0.96 11.32
N GLU A 37 -1.28 1.51 10.41
CA GLU A 37 -1.20 2.96 10.18
C GLU A 37 -2.54 3.52 9.72
N MET A 38 -3.17 2.90 8.72
CA MET A 38 -4.50 3.30 8.26
C MET A 38 -5.56 3.17 9.35
N TYR A 39 -5.50 2.12 10.18
CA TYR A 39 -6.45 1.93 11.28
C TYR A 39 -6.30 3.05 12.31
N ASN A 40 -5.07 3.31 12.74
CA ASN A 40 -4.77 4.30 13.77
C ASN A 40 -5.07 5.73 13.29
N ASP A 41 -4.83 6.03 12.01
CA ASP A 41 -5.22 7.31 11.43
C ASP A 41 -6.75 7.51 11.43
N LEU A 42 -7.50 6.47 11.06
CA LEU A 42 -8.97 6.53 11.14
C LEU A 42 -9.48 6.62 12.58
N ALA A 43 -8.85 5.92 13.52
CA ALA A 43 -9.19 5.97 14.94
C ALA A 43 -8.97 7.38 15.49
N TYR A 44 -7.86 8.02 15.09
CA TYR A 44 -7.56 9.40 15.45
C TYR A 44 -8.61 10.39 14.94
N HIS A 45 -8.95 10.32 13.65
CA HIS A 45 -9.88 11.26 13.01
C HIS A 45 -11.34 11.05 13.41
N LYS A 46 -11.73 9.85 13.84
CA LYS A 46 -13.13 9.53 14.21
C LYS A 46 -13.40 9.51 15.69
N HIS A 47 -12.40 9.76 16.52
CA HIS A 47 -12.59 9.87 17.96
C HIS A 47 -13.76 10.82 18.29
N PRO A 48 -14.72 10.42 19.16
CA PRO A 48 -14.67 9.26 20.06
C PRO A 48 -15.32 7.97 19.52
N ASN A 49 -15.71 7.90 18.25
CA ASN A 49 -16.39 6.73 17.70
C ASN A 49 -15.46 5.51 17.70
N LYS A 50 -15.93 4.40 18.28
CA LYS A 50 -15.18 3.14 18.33
C LYS A 50 -15.20 2.47 16.95
N LEU A 51 -14.01 2.19 16.41
CA LEU A 51 -13.86 1.37 15.21
C LEU A 51 -14.13 -0.12 15.53
N PRO A 52 -14.60 -0.92 14.55
CA PRO A 52 -14.66 -2.37 14.69
C PRO A 52 -13.27 -2.94 14.97
N SER A 53 -13.19 -4.05 15.71
CA SER A 53 -11.90 -4.71 15.94
C SER A 53 -11.24 -5.13 14.62
N PRO A 54 -9.90 -5.18 14.53
CA PRO A 54 -9.18 -5.65 13.34
C PRO A 54 -9.68 -7.01 12.81
N ASN A 55 -10.04 -7.94 13.70
CA ASN A 55 -10.54 -9.26 13.34
C ASN A 55 -11.91 -9.24 12.64
N GLU A 56 -12.72 -8.20 12.90
CA GLU A 56 -13.97 -7.97 12.19
C GLU A 56 -13.72 -7.36 10.81
N LEU A 57 -12.55 -6.79 10.54
CA LEU A 57 -12.16 -6.16 9.26
C LEU A 57 -11.48 -7.14 8.28
N VAL A 58 -11.47 -8.43 8.60
CA VAL A 58 -10.94 -9.49 7.74
C VAL A 58 -11.84 -9.73 6.53
N GLY A 59 -11.23 -9.72 5.34
CA GLY A 59 -11.86 -9.98 4.04
C GLY A 59 -12.16 -8.71 3.25
N SER A 60 -13.19 -8.79 2.41
CA SER A 60 -13.63 -7.70 1.53
C SER A 60 -14.35 -6.59 2.29
N CYS A 61 -14.05 -5.35 1.94
CA CYS A 61 -14.74 -4.16 2.43
C CYS A 61 -16.24 -4.18 2.03
N ALA A 62 -16.59 -4.81 0.91
CA ALA A 62 -17.97 -4.82 0.37
C ALA A 62 -18.91 -5.83 1.05
N ASN A 63 -18.38 -6.85 1.74
CA ASN A 63 -19.20 -7.93 2.32
C ASN A 63 -19.85 -7.55 3.65
N LYS A 64 -19.55 -6.37 4.18
CA LYS A 64 -20.26 -5.83 5.35
C LYS A 64 -21.52 -5.16 4.84
N ARG A 65 -22.61 -5.93 4.78
CA ARG A 65 -23.95 -5.46 4.38
C ARG A 65 -24.28 -4.15 5.13
N CYS A 66 -24.11 -3.02 4.45
CA CYS A 66 -24.91 -1.86 4.76
C CYS A 66 -26.35 -2.26 4.45
N GLY A 67 -27.24 -2.15 5.44
CA GLY A 67 -28.66 -2.39 5.23
C GLY A 67 -29.21 -1.47 4.15
N GLY A 68 -29.34 -1.97 2.92
CA GLY A 68 -30.32 -1.55 1.92
C GLY A 68 -30.28 -0.14 1.33
N TYR A 69 -29.47 0.81 1.82
CA TYR A 69 -29.47 2.19 1.31
C TYR A 69 -28.08 2.63 0.85
N THR A 70 -27.93 2.74 -0.46
CA THR A 70 -26.70 3.06 -1.23
C THR A 70 -26.28 4.54 -1.17
N ARG A 71 -26.58 5.25 -0.09
CA ARG A 71 -26.03 6.58 0.20
C ARG A 71 -25.73 6.68 1.68
N GLY A 72 -24.45 6.57 2.03
CA GLY A 72 -24.00 6.72 3.42
C GLY A 72 -23.75 5.40 4.14
N CYS A 73 -23.07 4.46 3.50
CA CYS A 73 -22.30 3.53 4.29
C CYS A 73 -21.23 4.33 5.05
N GLY A 74 -21.27 4.26 6.37
CA GLY A 74 -20.51 5.16 7.25
C GLY A 74 -19.01 5.08 7.02
N ASP A 75 -18.30 6.10 7.46
CA ASP A 75 -16.88 6.36 7.16
C ASP A 75 -15.91 5.20 7.44
N THR A 76 -16.31 4.14 8.17
CA THR A 76 -15.53 2.94 8.46
C THR A 76 -15.29 2.02 7.25
N GLU A 77 -15.90 2.30 6.10
CA GLU A 77 -15.70 1.57 4.84
C GLU A 77 -14.28 1.62 4.28
N SER A 78 -13.41 2.49 4.81
CA SER A 78 -12.11 2.71 4.21
C SER A 78 -11.05 1.65 4.56
N ILE A 79 -11.27 0.75 5.51
CA ILE A 79 -10.25 -0.22 5.93
C ILE A 79 -10.77 -1.66 6.05
N CYS A 80 -10.08 -2.58 5.37
CA CYS A 80 -10.25 -4.02 5.47
C CYS A 80 -8.97 -4.71 4.99
N THR A 81 -8.78 -5.99 5.31
CA THR A 81 -7.56 -6.70 4.89
C THR A 81 -7.45 -6.81 3.36
N ASP A 82 -8.56 -6.93 2.63
CA ASP A 82 -8.50 -7.00 1.15
C ASP A 82 -7.98 -5.71 0.51
N ARG A 83 -8.16 -4.56 1.16
CA ARG A 83 -7.61 -3.29 0.67
C ARG A 83 -6.08 -3.27 0.75
N MET A 84 -5.46 -4.13 1.58
CA MET A 84 -4.01 -4.24 1.71
C MET A 84 -3.38 -5.13 0.63
N LYS A 85 -4.17 -5.71 -0.29
CA LYS A 85 -3.67 -6.47 -1.44
C LYS A 85 -3.13 -5.54 -2.52
N LEU A 86 -2.02 -4.86 -2.21
CA LEU A 86 -1.39 -3.88 -3.09
C LEU A 86 -1.09 -4.46 -4.48
N HIS A 87 -0.67 -5.73 -4.54
CA HIS A 87 -0.41 -6.42 -5.82
C HIS A 87 -1.67 -6.53 -6.69
N HIS A 88 -2.87 -6.63 -6.11
CA HIS A 88 -4.11 -6.61 -6.89
C HIS A 88 -4.32 -5.23 -7.52
N GLN A 89 -4.17 -4.18 -6.72
CA GLN A 89 -4.33 -2.79 -7.17
C GLN A 89 -3.35 -2.47 -8.31
N LEU A 90 -2.08 -2.86 -8.14
CA LEU A 90 -1.04 -2.63 -9.15
C LEU A 90 -1.25 -3.45 -10.43
N SER A 91 -1.76 -4.68 -10.31
CA SER A 91 -1.99 -5.54 -11.49
C SER A 91 -2.99 -4.94 -12.48
N HIS A 92 -3.90 -4.05 -12.04
CA HIS A 92 -4.83 -3.37 -12.93
C HIS A 92 -4.15 -2.51 -14.00
N PHE A 93 -2.92 -2.03 -13.79
CA PHE A 93 -2.15 -1.31 -14.82
C PHE A 93 -1.73 -2.19 -16.00
N GLY A 94 -1.90 -3.51 -15.91
CA GLY A 94 -1.57 -4.46 -16.98
C GLY A 94 -0.10 -4.43 -17.37
N LYS A 95 0.78 -4.32 -16.37
CA LYS A 95 2.24 -4.23 -16.55
C LYS A 95 2.94 -5.58 -16.66
N THR A 96 2.26 -6.66 -16.28
CA THR A 96 2.80 -8.01 -16.20
C THR A 96 2.16 -8.92 -17.25
N PRO A 97 2.76 -10.07 -17.57
CA PRO A 97 2.23 -11.01 -18.55
C PRO A 97 0.88 -11.64 -18.17
N MET A 98 0.52 -11.66 -16.87
CA MET A 98 -0.64 -12.34 -16.31
C MET A 98 -0.63 -13.84 -16.62
N SER A 99 0.52 -14.50 -16.37
CA SER A 99 0.70 -15.94 -16.56
C SER A 99 -0.22 -16.76 -15.63
N VAL A 100 -0.34 -18.07 -15.88
CA VAL A 100 -1.17 -18.95 -15.02
C VAL A 100 -0.65 -18.96 -13.58
N ASP A 101 0.67 -19.00 -13.38
CA ASP A 101 1.26 -19.01 -12.04
C ASP A 101 1.15 -17.64 -11.36
N GLU A 102 1.30 -16.57 -12.13
CA GLU A 102 1.08 -15.20 -11.64
C GLU A 102 -0.34 -15.00 -11.12
N LYS A 103 -1.35 -15.45 -11.88
CA LYS A 103 -2.77 -15.32 -11.51
C LYS A 103 -3.12 -16.07 -10.23
N LYS A 104 -2.38 -17.13 -9.86
CA LYS A 104 -2.58 -17.84 -8.58
C LYS A 104 -2.26 -16.94 -7.38
N LEU A 105 -1.28 -16.03 -7.50
CA LEU A 105 -0.91 -15.08 -6.45
C LEU A 105 -1.97 -13.98 -6.27
N LEU A 106 -2.71 -13.65 -7.33
CA LEU A 106 -3.81 -12.70 -7.29
C LEU A 106 -5.11 -13.32 -6.75
N ARG A 107 -5.30 -14.64 -6.82
CA ARG A 107 -6.49 -15.36 -6.30
C ARG A 107 -7.86 -14.86 -6.77
N VAL A 108 -7.92 -13.88 -7.65
CA VAL A 108 -9.10 -13.28 -8.23
C VAL A 108 -8.82 -12.97 -9.70
N ASP A 109 -9.85 -13.02 -10.52
CA ASP A 109 -9.72 -12.61 -11.92
C ASP A 109 -9.62 -11.10 -11.97
N VAL A 110 -8.39 -10.58 -12.04
CA VAL A 110 -8.15 -9.14 -12.13
C VAL A 110 -8.28 -8.69 -13.57
N ARG A 111 -9.23 -7.80 -13.84
CA ARG A 111 -9.34 -7.13 -15.12
C ARG A 111 -8.25 -6.07 -15.26
N THR A 112 -7.26 -6.35 -16.09
CA THR A 112 -6.16 -5.45 -16.39
C THR A 112 -6.51 -4.46 -17.51
N ILE A 113 -6.04 -3.23 -17.40
CA ILE A 113 -6.10 -2.20 -18.44
C ILE A 113 -4.66 -1.80 -18.78
N PRO A 114 -4.02 -2.46 -19.76
CA PRO A 114 -2.63 -2.17 -20.11
C PRO A 114 -2.43 -0.70 -20.43
N THR A 115 -1.59 -0.03 -19.64
CA THR A 115 -1.23 1.38 -19.81
C THR A 115 0.21 1.52 -20.31
N ARG A 116 0.56 2.63 -20.96
CA ARG A 116 1.95 2.96 -21.35
C ARG A 116 2.65 3.86 -20.35
N ASN A 117 1.95 4.25 -19.27
CA ASN A 117 2.46 5.14 -18.25
C ASN A 117 3.67 4.49 -17.57
N GLU A 118 4.79 5.20 -17.52
CA GLU A 118 5.96 4.81 -16.74
C GLU A 118 5.63 4.89 -15.25
N ILE A 119 6.09 3.94 -14.46
CA ILE A 119 5.91 3.86 -13.01
C ILE A 119 7.27 3.90 -12.34
N LEU A 120 7.47 4.82 -11.41
CA LEU A 120 8.53 4.75 -10.42
C LEU A 120 7.94 4.26 -9.11
N LEU A 121 8.46 3.14 -8.63
CA LEU A 121 8.00 2.45 -7.43
C LEU A 121 9.04 2.59 -6.32
N PHE A 122 8.56 2.91 -5.12
CA PHE A 122 9.35 3.01 -3.90
C PHE A 122 8.76 2.11 -2.84
N GLU A 123 9.61 1.46 -2.06
CA GLU A 123 9.22 0.97 -0.75
C GLU A 123 9.28 2.14 0.25
N HIS A 124 8.29 2.27 1.14
CA HIS A 124 8.11 3.40 2.04
C HIS A 124 9.38 3.74 2.85
N GLN A 125 10.12 2.74 3.34
CA GLN A 125 11.36 2.92 4.08
C GLN A 125 12.49 3.52 3.24
N GLN A 126 12.46 3.38 1.90
CA GLN A 126 13.46 4.03 1.06
C GLN A 126 13.36 5.56 1.08
N VAL A 127 12.18 6.10 1.41
CA VAL A 127 11.93 7.55 1.39
C VAL A 127 11.91 8.11 2.81
N PHE A 128 11.28 7.37 3.73
CA PHE A 128 11.02 7.82 5.10
C PHE A 128 11.86 7.10 6.16
N GLY A 129 12.70 6.14 5.78
CA GLY A 129 13.63 5.41 6.64
C GLY A 129 14.97 6.13 6.81
N GLU A 130 16.08 5.46 6.55
CA GLU A 130 17.41 6.02 6.73
C GLU A 130 17.71 7.16 5.74
N LYS A 131 18.50 8.15 6.21
CA LYS A 131 18.89 9.32 5.40
C LYS A 131 19.55 8.92 4.07
N ALA A 132 20.39 7.89 4.09
CA ALA A 132 21.08 7.40 2.90
C ALA A 132 20.08 6.89 1.83
N PHE A 133 19.05 6.17 2.23
CA PHE A 133 18.01 5.70 1.31
C PHE A 133 17.22 6.88 0.74
N SER A 134 16.83 7.84 1.58
CA SER A 134 16.05 9.01 1.16
C SER A 134 16.79 9.87 0.12
N GLN A 135 18.11 9.99 0.24
CA GLN A 135 18.94 10.70 -0.73
C GLN A 135 18.95 10.01 -2.10
N ASN A 136 19.08 8.68 -2.13
CA ASN A 136 18.98 7.91 -3.36
C ASN A 136 17.57 8.03 -3.98
N ALA A 137 16.53 7.95 -3.15
CA ALA A 137 15.16 8.09 -3.60
C ALA A 137 14.88 9.46 -4.23
N THR A 138 15.40 10.53 -3.63
CA THR A 138 15.29 11.91 -4.15
C THR A 138 15.99 12.08 -5.50
N LYS A 139 17.17 11.47 -5.66
CA LYS A 139 17.93 11.46 -6.92
C LYS A 139 17.22 10.68 -8.02
N ASP A 140 16.72 9.49 -7.70
CA ASP A 140 16.01 8.64 -8.65
C ASP A 140 14.69 9.26 -9.08
N LEU A 141 13.97 9.89 -8.16
CA LEU A 141 12.76 10.67 -8.45
C LEU A 141 13.06 11.84 -9.39
N SER A 142 14.12 12.59 -9.12
CA SER A 142 14.54 13.72 -9.98
C SER A 142 14.89 13.25 -11.40
N THR A 143 15.59 12.12 -11.50
CA THR A 143 15.97 11.49 -12.79
C THR A 143 14.73 11.02 -13.55
N PHE A 144 13.84 10.30 -12.88
CA PHE A 144 12.63 9.77 -13.47
C PHE A 144 11.70 10.86 -14.00
N LEU A 145 11.52 11.93 -13.21
CA LEU A 145 10.74 13.11 -13.59
C LEU A 145 11.46 14.04 -14.57
N ARG A 146 12.73 13.77 -14.89
CA ARG A 146 13.57 14.56 -15.80
C ARG A 146 13.67 16.03 -15.37
N LEU A 147 13.81 16.26 -14.06
CA LEU A 147 13.94 17.60 -13.51
C LEU A 147 15.30 18.20 -13.86
N LYS A 148 15.32 19.51 -14.14
CA LYS A 148 16.58 20.25 -14.40
C LYS A 148 17.41 20.48 -13.13
N HIS A 149 16.74 20.52 -11.99
CA HIS A 149 17.34 20.72 -10.67
C HIS A 149 16.92 19.56 -9.77
N SER A 150 17.83 19.12 -8.91
CA SER A 150 17.53 18.11 -7.91
C SER A 150 16.43 18.60 -6.97
N LEU A 151 15.53 17.70 -6.58
CA LEU A 151 14.60 17.97 -5.49
C LEU A 151 15.37 18.26 -4.19
N PRO A 152 14.82 19.10 -3.30
CA PRO A 152 15.38 19.28 -1.97
C PRO A 152 15.37 17.94 -1.22
N GLU A 153 16.29 17.82 -0.25
CA GLU A 153 16.29 16.66 0.64
C GLU A 153 14.92 16.54 1.34
N VAL A 154 14.36 15.34 1.35
CA VAL A 154 13.12 15.08 2.08
C VAL A 154 13.44 15.17 3.56
N HIS A 155 13.08 16.28 4.19
CA HIS A 155 13.10 16.35 5.64
C HIS A 155 12.07 15.36 6.18
N HIS A 156 12.51 14.44 7.04
CA HIS A 156 11.60 13.53 7.74
C HIS A 156 10.56 14.38 8.46
N ALA A 157 9.33 14.39 7.94
CA ALA A 157 8.22 14.96 8.66
C ALA A 157 8.09 14.23 9.99
N ILE A 158 7.71 14.98 11.04
CA ILE A 158 7.36 14.43 12.35
C ILE A 158 6.45 13.22 12.09
N ARG A 159 6.87 12.04 12.56
CA ARG A 159 6.10 10.81 12.27
C ARG A 159 4.69 10.99 12.81
N PRO A 160 3.64 10.46 12.16
CA PRO A 160 2.28 10.57 12.69
C PRO A 160 2.19 10.14 14.16
N GLN A 161 2.94 9.10 14.58
CA GLN A 161 3.03 8.70 15.99
C GLN A 161 3.48 9.83 16.94
N GLU A 162 4.34 10.73 16.49
CA GLU A 162 4.80 11.92 17.22
C GLU A 162 3.80 13.09 17.14
N LEU A 163 2.99 13.17 16.08
CA LEU A 163 1.89 14.14 15.94
C LEU A 163 0.70 13.82 16.86
N TYR A 164 0.45 12.53 17.14
CA TYR A 164 -0.62 12.08 18.02
C TYR A 164 -0.26 12.24 19.51
N GLN A 165 -0.08 13.47 19.99
CA GLN A 165 0.35 13.75 21.38
C GLN A 165 -0.79 13.65 22.41
N GLU A 166 -2.04 13.65 21.97
CA GLU A 166 -3.20 13.55 22.86
C GLU A 166 -3.39 12.12 23.37
N LYS A 167 -3.08 11.89 24.66
CA LYS A 167 -3.23 10.59 25.34
C LYS A 167 -4.62 9.97 25.17
N GLN A 168 -5.68 10.78 25.14
CA GLN A 168 -7.06 10.30 24.98
C GLN A 168 -7.33 9.71 23.60
N LYS A 169 -6.72 10.24 22.54
CA LYS A 169 -6.88 9.70 21.18
C LYS A 169 -6.10 8.39 20.99
N ARG A 170 -5.02 8.18 21.76
CA ARG A 170 -4.21 6.96 21.75
C ARG A 170 -4.90 5.74 22.33
N THR A 171 -5.93 5.88 23.19
CA THR A 171 -6.63 4.72 23.77
C THR A 171 -7.40 3.89 22.75
N HIS A 172 -7.56 4.41 21.54
CA HIS A 172 -8.24 3.73 20.43
C HIS A 172 -7.28 3.21 19.37
N PHE A 173 -5.97 3.44 19.54
CA PHE A 173 -4.97 2.89 18.65
C PHE A 173 -4.79 1.41 18.95
N ILE A 174 -4.50 0.66 17.90
CA ILE A 174 -4.14 -0.74 18.00
C ILE A 174 -2.63 -0.90 17.88
N ASN A 175 -2.12 -1.93 18.52
CA ASN A 175 -0.91 -2.60 18.10
C ASN A 175 -1.30 -3.92 17.44
N ILE A 176 -1.11 -4.05 16.12
CA ILE A 176 -1.45 -5.26 15.35
C ILE A 176 -0.68 -6.50 15.83
N CYS A 177 0.39 -6.30 16.61
CA CYS A 177 1.16 -7.36 17.23
C CYS A 177 0.49 -7.97 18.47
N ASP A 178 -0.54 -7.33 19.04
CA ASP A 178 -1.28 -7.89 20.18
C ASP A 178 -2.04 -9.17 19.79
N ASP A 179 -2.09 -10.14 20.70
CA ASP A 179 -2.70 -11.46 20.47
C ASP A 179 -4.18 -11.37 20.08
N GLU A 180 -4.90 -10.36 20.58
CA GLU A 180 -6.29 -10.13 20.23
C GLU A 180 -6.49 -9.78 18.74
N HIS A 181 -5.45 -9.42 18.00
CA HIS A 181 -5.50 -9.10 16.57
C HIS A 181 -4.86 -10.18 15.68
N LYS A 182 -4.48 -11.33 16.27
CA LYS A 182 -3.78 -12.41 15.57
C LYS A 182 -4.48 -12.86 14.28
N LYS A 183 -5.80 -12.98 14.29
CA LYS A 183 -6.57 -13.42 13.10
C LYS A 183 -6.40 -12.44 11.94
N ALA A 184 -6.46 -11.13 12.19
CA ALA A 184 -6.21 -10.13 11.16
C ALA A 184 -4.74 -10.17 10.70
N ARG A 185 -3.79 -10.25 11.65
CA ARG A 185 -2.35 -10.35 11.37
C ARG A 185 -2.02 -11.54 10.47
N ASP A 186 -2.52 -12.74 10.78
CA ASP A 186 -2.28 -13.96 9.98
C ASP A 186 -2.72 -13.78 8.51
N ILE A 187 -3.84 -13.08 8.27
CA ILE A 187 -4.34 -12.80 6.92
C ILE A 187 -3.47 -11.77 6.21
N LEU A 188 -3.06 -10.72 6.91
CA LEU A 188 -2.20 -9.66 6.39
C LEU A 188 -0.80 -10.21 6.02
N LEU A 189 -0.23 -11.10 6.84
CA LEU A 189 1.03 -11.78 6.56
C LEU A 189 0.95 -12.62 5.29
N ARG A 190 -0.15 -13.35 5.10
CA ARG A 190 -0.37 -14.09 3.86
C ARG A 190 -0.44 -13.16 2.65
N ILE A 191 -1.12 -12.02 2.77
CA ILE A 191 -1.18 -11.01 1.71
C ILE A 191 0.21 -10.44 1.42
N ALA A 192 0.99 -10.13 2.47
CA ALA A 192 2.34 -9.61 2.37
C ALA A 192 3.28 -10.58 1.64
N HIS A 193 3.22 -11.87 2.00
CA HIS A 193 3.97 -12.91 1.32
C HIS A 193 3.63 -13.00 -0.17
N GLU A 194 2.35 -13.05 -0.53
CA GLU A 194 1.91 -13.12 -1.94
C GLU A 194 2.27 -11.87 -2.73
N ALA A 195 2.10 -10.69 -2.12
CA ALA A 195 2.48 -9.43 -2.72
C ALA A 195 3.99 -9.36 -2.98
N SER A 196 4.83 -9.80 -2.03
CA SER A 196 6.29 -9.80 -2.21
C SER A 196 6.73 -10.61 -3.43
N ILE A 197 6.19 -11.83 -3.59
CA ILE A 197 6.51 -12.72 -4.71
C ILE A 197 6.05 -12.06 -6.01
N TRP A 198 4.80 -11.59 -6.06
CA TRP A 198 4.28 -10.99 -7.30
C TRP A 198 5.05 -9.72 -7.71
N ILE A 199 5.39 -8.87 -6.74
CA ILE A 199 6.12 -7.63 -6.99
C ILE A 199 7.52 -7.93 -7.53
N CYS A 200 8.29 -8.78 -6.83
CA CYS A 200 9.69 -9.08 -7.18
C CYS A 200 9.81 -9.92 -8.46
N ASP A 201 8.97 -10.94 -8.63
CA ASP A 201 9.10 -11.89 -9.74
C ASP A 201 8.47 -11.36 -11.03
N TYR A 202 7.43 -10.51 -10.94
CA TYR A 202 6.66 -10.07 -12.11
C TYR A 202 6.67 -8.55 -12.29
N PHE A 203 6.21 -7.79 -11.30
CA PHE A 203 5.88 -6.37 -11.52
C PHE A 203 7.11 -5.52 -11.84
N ILE A 204 8.17 -5.64 -11.05
CA ILE A 204 9.39 -4.83 -11.22
C ILE A 204 10.24 -5.27 -12.41
N ASN A 205 9.87 -6.37 -13.07
CA ASN A 205 10.50 -6.87 -14.30
C ASN A 205 9.82 -6.33 -15.57
N SER A 206 8.71 -5.61 -15.42
CA SER A 206 8.08 -4.87 -16.52
C SER A 206 8.99 -3.74 -17.02
N THR A 207 9.06 -3.54 -18.33
CA THR A 207 9.86 -2.46 -18.94
C THR A 207 9.39 -1.06 -18.60
N ASP A 208 8.13 -0.92 -18.17
CA ASP A 208 7.53 0.36 -17.79
C ASP A 208 7.65 0.65 -16.29
N VAL A 209 8.26 -0.25 -15.50
CA VAL A 209 8.39 -0.12 -14.05
C VAL A 209 9.85 0.05 -13.68
N THR A 210 10.16 1.18 -13.06
CA THR A 210 11.46 1.48 -12.46
C THR A 210 11.31 1.45 -10.94
N VAL A 211 12.32 0.92 -10.24
CA VAL A 211 12.43 0.97 -8.78
C VAL A 211 13.67 1.77 -8.40
N SER A 212 13.61 2.51 -7.30
CA SER A 212 14.80 3.16 -6.75
C SER A 212 15.67 2.14 -6.04
N SER A 213 16.99 2.21 -6.23
CA SER A 213 17.97 1.32 -5.58
C SER A 213 17.52 -0.16 -5.56
N ARG A 214 17.41 -0.79 -6.74
CA ARG A 214 16.71 -2.07 -6.95
C ARG A 214 17.05 -3.17 -5.94
N GLU A 215 18.32 -3.33 -5.57
CA GLU A 215 18.76 -4.31 -4.58
C GLU A 215 18.08 -4.05 -3.22
N VAL A 216 18.26 -2.83 -2.68
CA VAL A 216 17.60 -2.39 -1.44
C VAL A 216 16.08 -2.51 -1.50
N PHE A 217 15.45 -2.12 -2.63
CA PHE A 217 14.01 -2.28 -2.80
C PHE A 217 13.59 -3.75 -2.70
N THR A 218 14.34 -4.64 -3.35
CA THR A 218 14.05 -6.08 -3.39
C THR A 218 14.19 -6.67 -1.99
N ASP A 219 15.29 -6.36 -1.29
CA ASP A 219 15.53 -6.82 0.08
C ASP A 219 14.36 -6.41 1.00
N LEU A 220 13.97 -5.13 0.97
CA LEU A 220 12.86 -4.61 1.78
C LEU A 220 11.52 -5.28 1.47
N VAL A 221 11.23 -5.56 0.19
CA VAL A 221 9.98 -6.22 -0.20
C VAL A 221 10.02 -7.72 0.11
N GLU A 222 11.17 -8.37 0.04
CA GLU A 222 11.34 -9.77 0.44
C GLU A 222 11.18 -9.97 1.95
N GLU A 223 11.60 -9.00 2.76
CA GLU A 223 11.37 -8.99 4.22
C GLU A 223 9.87 -9.02 4.57
N TRP A 224 8.96 -8.62 3.65
CA TRP A 224 7.52 -8.72 3.89
C TRP A 224 7.01 -10.14 4.08
N ARG A 225 7.83 -11.15 3.76
CA ARG A 225 7.54 -12.57 4.01
C ARG A 225 7.64 -12.94 5.49
N SER A 226 8.34 -12.14 6.29
CA SER A 226 8.51 -12.32 7.74
C SER A 226 7.45 -11.55 8.53
N ASP A 227 7.16 -12.02 9.75
CA ASP A 227 6.22 -11.32 10.65
C ASP A 227 6.93 -10.16 11.35
N PRO A 228 6.59 -8.89 11.03
CA PRO A 228 7.27 -7.73 11.62
C PRO A 228 7.03 -7.60 13.13
N CYS A 229 6.10 -8.38 13.70
CA CYS A 229 5.86 -8.45 15.14
C CYS A 229 6.83 -9.37 15.90
N VAL A 230 7.50 -10.29 15.22
CA VAL A 230 8.51 -11.18 15.83
C VAL A 230 9.89 -10.56 15.80
N ASP A 231 10.21 -9.86 14.72
CA ASP A 231 11.55 -9.30 14.47
C ASP A 231 11.80 -7.95 15.17
N GLY A 232 10.88 -7.51 16.04
CA GLY A 232 11.02 -6.28 16.84
C GLY A 232 10.86 -4.97 16.05
N PHE A 233 10.44 -5.04 14.78
CA PHE A 233 10.24 -3.85 13.94
C PHE A 233 9.02 -3.01 14.35
N LEU A 234 8.02 -3.64 14.96
CA LEU A 234 6.77 -3.00 15.39
C LEU A 234 6.52 -3.02 16.90
N SER A 235 7.45 -3.57 17.70
CA SER A 235 7.35 -3.67 19.17
C SER A 235 7.72 -2.38 19.88
#